data_AF-A0A0K1QFX5-F1
#
_entry.id   AF-A0A0K1QFX5-F1
#
_cell.length_a   1.000
_cell.length_b   1.000
_cell.length_c   1.000
_cell.angle_alpha   90.00
_cell.angle_beta   90.00
_cell.angle_gamma   90.00
#
_symmetry.space_group_name_H-M   'P 1'
#
loop_
_entity.id
_entity.type
_entity.pdbx_description
1 polymer ?
#
loop_
_entity_poly.entity_id
_entity_poly.type
_entity_poly.pdbx_seq_one_letter_code
_entity_poly.pdbx_strand_id
1 'polypeptide(L)'
;MTWRKGHGRGAGVPRIEVLPADELPAPVPAQAAPVNRRQNGTVSDSESAKALGRKGGVAKASRARLVSALGLSALASDAEFTPYRDAGDEFVRHHLAALAARAGGEVGPGPSSIVASAGLQLAASRFVSDKAAKSGDAKLFHLASTLANDSRQNLLAAYELAVREAGAKPRATGLDALRSKVMKGGT
;
A
#
# COMPACT_ATOMS: atom_id res chain seq x y z
N MET A 1 19.64 -18.36 -10.09
CA MET A 1 18.68 -18.89 -9.10
C MET A 1 19.46 -19.72 -8.10
N THR A 2 19.56 -19.29 -6.86
CA THR A 2 20.35 -19.99 -5.83
C THR A 2 19.38 -20.72 -4.91
N TRP A 3 19.32 -22.04 -5.02
CA TRP A 3 18.47 -22.88 -4.18
C TRP A 3 19.21 -23.13 -2.86
N ARG A 4 18.75 -22.54 -1.75
CA ARG A 4 19.30 -22.83 -0.42
C ARG A 4 18.51 -23.97 0.21
N LYS A 5 19.22 -24.88 0.89
CA LYS A 5 18.64 -26.03 1.57
C LYS A 5 18.22 -25.58 2.97
N GLY A 6 16.97 -25.80 3.39
CA GLY A 6 16.51 -25.46 4.74
C GLY A 6 17.34 -26.17 5.84
N HIS A 7 17.59 -25.49 6.96
CA HIS A 7 18.48 -25.94 8.04
C HIS A 7 17.70 -26.00 9.37
N GLY A 8 18.19 -26.78 10.34
CA GLY A 8 17.57 -26.90 11.67
C GLY A 8 16.33 -27.79 11.72
N ARG A 9 15.49 -27.62 12.76
CA ARG A 9 14.30 -28.45 13.06
C ARG A 9 13.17 -28.43 12.00
N GLY A 10 13.34 -27.68 10.91
CA GLY A 10 12.36 -27.53 9.82
C GLY A 10 12.88 -27.94 8.44
N ALA A 11 13.97 -28.69 8.35
CA ALA A 11 14.50 -29.18 7.08
C ALA A 11 13.45 -30.03 6.34
N GLY A 12 13.13 -29.65 5.09
CA GLY A 12 12.23 -30.41 4.21
C GLY A 12 10.77 -29.93 4.14
N VAL A 13 10.37 -28.92 4.92
CA VAL A 13 9.03 -28.32 4.81
C VAL A 13 9.10 -27.11 3.88
N PRO A 14 8.32 -27.05 2.78
CA PRO A 14 8.28 -25.87 1.93
C PRO A 14 7.80 -24.67 2.75
N ARG A 15 8.70 -23.72 2.99
CA ARG A 15 8.38 -22.42 3.56
C ARG A 15 8.51 -21.38 2.46
N ILE A 16 7.57 -20.44 2.44
CA ILE A 16 7.76 -19.19 1.73
C ILE A 16 8.82 -18.43 2.54
N GLU A 17 10.07 -18.50 2.11
CA GLU A 17 11.14 -17.67 2.66
C GLU A 17 10.90 -16.23 2.21
N VAL A 18 10.39 -15.40 3.12
CA VAL A 18 10.33 -13.96 2.92
C VAL A 18 11.73 -13.43 3.23
N LEU A 19 12.40 -12.89 2.21
CA LEU A 19 13.72 -12.31 2.36
C LEU A 19 13.71 -11.23 3.47
N PRO A 20 14.76 -11.15 4.29
CA PRO A 20 15.01 -9.99 5.13
C PRO A 20 14.86 -8.68 4.33
N ALA A 21 14.36 -7.62 4.95
CA ALA A 21 14.04 -6.37 4.23
C ALA A 21 15.26 -5.74 3.53
N ASP A 22 16.46 -6.00 4.04
CA ASP A 22 17.77 -5.63 3.48
C ASP A 22 18.21 -6.50 2.28
N GLU A 23 17.59 -7.66 2.09
CA GLU A 23 17.81 -8.54 0.93
C GLU A 23 16.71 -8.37 -0.15
N LEU A 24 15.70 -7.53 0.09
CA LEU A 24 14.73 -7.17 -0.93
C LEU A 24 15.39 -6.29 -2.01
N PRO A 25 14.97 -6.40 -3.29
CA PRO A 25 15.44 -5.51 -4.33
C PRO A 25 15.27 -4.06 -3.88
N ALA A 26 16.34 -3.26 -4.02
CA ALA A 26 16.28 -1.84 -3.71
C ALA A 26 15.07 -1.22 -4.42
N PRO A 27 14.21 -0.47 -3.71
CA PRO A 27 13.04 0.14 -4.32
C PRO A 27 13.50 1.03 -5.47
N VAL A 28 12.94 0.82 -6.65
CA VAL A 28 13.20 1.70 -7.80
C VAL A 28 12.57 3.06 -7.46
N PRO A 29 13.34 4.15 -7.33
CA PRO A 29 12.77 5.46 -7.07
C PRO A 29 11.88 5.83 -8.25
N ALA A 30 10.57 5.89 -8.02
CA ALA A 30 9.65 6.44 -8.99
C ALA A 30 9.76 7.96 -8.92
N GLN A 31 10.51 8.59 -9.83
CA GLN A 31 10.40 10.04 -9.98
C GLN A 31 8.94 10.36 -10.33
N ALA A 32 8.24 11.03 -9.42
CA ALA A 32 6.94 11.59 -9.69
C ALA A 32 7.12 12.63 -10.80
N ALA A 33 6.86 12.23 -12.05
CA ALA A 33 6.87 13.16 -13.17
C ALA A 33 5.98 14.38 -12.82
N PRO A 34 6.52 15.60 -12.84
CA PRO A 34 5.75 16.79 -12.50
C PRO A 34 4.57 16.89 -13.46
N VAL A 35 3.37 17.05 -12.91
CA VAL A 35 2.16 17.29 -13.71
C VAL A 35 2.03 18.79 -13.85
N ASN A 36 2.30 19.32 -15.04
CA ASN A 36 2.10 20.74 -15.29
C ASN A 36 0.60 21.03 -15.23
N ARG A 37 0.22 22.01 -14.41
CA ARG A 37 -1.17 22.45 -14.25
C ARG A 37 -1.28 23.91 -14.67
N ARG A 38 -2.39 24.25 -15.32
CA ARG A 38 -2.79 25.63 -15.61
C ARG A 38 -3.25 26.31 -14.32
N GLN A 39 -3.36 27.63 -14.33
CA GLN A 39 -3.90 28.42 -13.21
C GLN A 39 -5.32 27.99 -12.78
N ASN A 40 -6.11 27.40 -13.68
CA ASN A 40 -7.45 26.87 -13.37
C ASN A 40 -7.43 25.43 -12.80
N GLY A 41 -6.27 24.87 -12.47
CA GLY A 41 -6.12 23.52 -11.90
C GLY A 41 -6.19 22.37 -12.91
N THR A 42 -6.52 22.63 -14.17
CA THR A 42 -6.51 21.62 -15.24
C THR A 42 -5.08 21.30 -15.71
N VAL A 43 -4.85 20.10 -16.23
CA VAL A 43 -3.54 19.71 -16.75
C VAL A 43 -3.21 20.55 -17.99
N SER A 44 -2.03 21.15 -18.03
CA SER A 44 -1.68 22.13 -19.06
C SER A 44 -1.33 21.51 -20.41
N ASP A 45 -0.76 20.31 -20.40
CA ASP A 45 -0.29 19.61 -21.59
C ASP A 45 -0.89 18.19 -21.75
N SER A 46 -1.01 17.78 -23.02
CA SER A 46 -1.63 16.50 -23.40
C SER A 46 -0.81 15.29 -22.92
N GLU A 47 0.52 15.41 -22.84
CA GLU A 47 1.38 14.32 -22.39
C GLU A 47 1.20 14.04 -20.89
N SER A 48 1.17 15.08 -20.06
CA SER A 48 0.88 15.02 -18.63
C SER A 48 -0.52 14.47 -18.39
N ALA A 49 -1.51 14.85 -19.21
CA ALA A 49 -2.86 14.33 -19.12
C ALA A 49 -2.92 12.83 -19.43
N LYS A 50 -2.23 12.37 -20.49
CA LYS A 50 -2.09 10.95 -20.84
C LYS A 50 -1.34 10.16 -19.77
N ALA A 51 -0.25 10.71 -19.24
CA ALA A 51 0.54 10.08 -18.19
C ALA A 51 -0.28 9.93 -16.89
N LEU A 52 -1.05 10.96 -16.53
CA LEU A 52 -1.95 10.93 -15.39
C LEU A 52 -3.10 9.93 -15.60
N GLY A 53 -3.70 9.91 -16.80
CA GLY A 53 -4.73 8.94 -17.19
C GLY A 53 -4.22 7.50 -17.11
N ARG A 54 -3.00 7.23 -17.60
CA ARG A 54 -2.35 5.92 -17.49
C ARG A 54 -2.12 5.51 -16.04
N LYS A 55 -1.60 6.43 -15.21
CA LYS A 55 -1.42 6.19 -13.76
C LYS A 55 -2.76 5.86 -13.08
N GLY A 56 -3.82 6.62 -13.40
CA GLY A 56 -5.17 6.37 -12.91
C GLY A 56 -5.72 5.01 -13.36
N GLY A 57 -5.49 4.62 -14.61
CA GLY A 57 -5.87 3.31 -15.13
C GLY A 57 -5.17 2.15 -14.42
N VAL A 58 -3.86 2.26 -14.19
CA VAL A 58 -3.08 1.26 -13.43
C VAL A 58 -3.59 1.18 -11.99
N ALA A 59 -3.81 2.31 -11.31
CA ALA A 59 -4.34 2.33 -9.96
C ALA A 59 -5.74 1.68 -9.89
N LYS A 60 -6.62 1.98 -10.85
CA LYS A 60 -7.95 1.35 -10.96
C LYS A 60 -7.86 -0.16 -11.18
N ALA A 61 -6.96 -0.62 -12.06
CA ALA A 61 -6.75 -2.04 -12.31
C ALA A 61 -6.21 -2.77 -11.08
N SER A 62 -5.22 -2.20 -10.39
CA SER A 62 -4.69 -2.75 -9.13
C SER A 62 -5.76 -2.83 -8.05
N ARG A 63 -6.60 -1.81 -7.93
CA ARG A 63 -7.75 -1.82 -7.01
C ARG A 63 -8.73 -2.95 -7.34
N ALA A 64 -9.13 -3.09 -8.61
CA ALA A 64 -10.04 -4.16 -9.02
C ALA A 64 -9.48 -5.55 -8.71
N ARG A 65 -8.18 -5.75 -8.94
CA ARG A 65 -7.48 -6.99 -8.57
C ARG A 65 -7.50 -7.24 -7.07
N LEU A 66 -7.24 -6.21 -6.26
CA LEU A 66 -7.25 -6.32 -4.80
C LEU A 66 -8.63 -6.70 -4.26
N VAL A 67 -9.68 -6.03 -4.74
CA VAL A 67 -11.09 -6.36 -4.39
C VAL A 67 -11.40 -7.81 -4.71
N SER A 68 -10.98 -8.29 -5.90
CA SER A 68 -11.17 -9.68 -6.32
C SER A 68 -10.40 -10.67 -5.44
N ALA A 69 -9.12 -10.37 -5.14
CA ALA A 69 -8.27 -11.22 -4.31
C ALA A 69 -8.79 -11.38 -2.88
N LEU A 70 -9.51 -10.39 -2.36
CA LEU A 70 -10.15 -10.44 -1.05
C LEU A 70 -11.56 -11.07 -1.08
N GLY A 71 -12.03 -11.54 -2.24
CA GLY A 71 -13.36 -12.13 -2.39
C GLY A 71 -14.50 -11.12 -2.28
N LEU A 72 -14.21 -9.81 -2.43
CA LEU A 72 -15.16 -8.73 -2.17
C LEU A 72 -15.81 -8.16 -3.44
N SER A 73 -15.68 -8.84 -4.59
CA SER A 73 -16.19 -8.37 -5.89
C SER A 73 -17.70 -8.09 -5.89
N ALA A 74 -18.49 -8.97 -5.24
CA ALA A 74 -19.94 -8.77 -5.12
C ALA A 74 -20.26 -7.55 -4.23
N LEU A 75 -19.49 -7.37 -3.15
CA LEU A 75 -19.66 -6.26 -2.21
C LEU A 75 -19.31 -4.91 -2.83
N ALA A 76 -18.26 -4.86 -3.64
CA ALA A 76 -17.80 -3.63 -4.29
C ALA A 76 -18.80 -3.07 -5.32
N SER A 77 -19.73 -3.91 -5.78
CA SER A 77 -20.81 -3.54 -6.70
C SER A 77 -22.08 -3.09 -5.98
N ASP A 78 -22.15 -3.26 -4.65
CA ASP A 78 -23.28 -2.84 -3.82
C ASP A 78 -23.20 -1.33 -3.57
N ALA A 79 -24.26 -0.60 -3.96
CA ALA A 79 -24.32 0.84 -3.76
C ALA A 79 -24.26 1.22 -2.27
N GLU A 80 -24.84 0.38 -1.39
CA GLU A 80 -24.82 0.60 0.06
C GLU A 80 -23.41 0.47 0.66
N PHE A 81 -22.50 -0.21 -0.03
CA PHE A 81 -21.11 -0.36 0.41
C PHE A 81 -20.25 0.90 0.16
N THR A 82 -20.69 1.78 -0.75
CA THR A 82 -19.94 2.98 -1.17
C THR A 82 -19.47 3.85 0.00
N PRO A 83 -20.32 4.29 0.96
CA PRO A 83 -19.86 5.14 2.06
C PRO A 83 -18.79 4.47 2.94
N TYR A 84 -18.88 3.16 3.14
CA TYR A 84 -17.87 2.40 3.90
C TYR A 84 -16.55 2.30 3.14
N ARG A 85 -16.63 2.11 1.82
CA ARG A 85 -15.47 2.10 0.93
C ARG A 85 -14.76 3.46 0.94
N ASP A 86 -15.50 4.56 0.89
CA ASP A 86 -14.93 5.90 0.92
C ASP A 86 -14.22 6.17 2.26
N ALA A 87 -14.81 5.75 3.38
CA ALA A 87 -14.16 5.79 4.69
C ALA A 87 -12.91 4.90 4.76
N GLY A 88 -12.93 3.73 4.10
CA GLY A 88 -11.77 2.86 3.96
C GLY A 88 -10.65 3.50 3.14
N ASP A 89 -10.98 4.16 2.03
CA ASP A 89 -10.02 4.87 1.18
C ASP A 89 -9.39 6.07 1.94
N GLU A 90 -10.16 6.78 2.76
CA GLU A 90 -9.64 7.83 3.65
C GLU A 90 -8.68 7.27 4.71
N PHE A 91 -9.04 6.15 5.35
CA PHE A 91 -8.18 5.45 6.28
C PHE A 91 -6.84 5.07 5.63
N VAL A 92 -6.86 4.54 4.41
CA VAL A 92 -5.64 4.21 3.65
C VAL A 92 -4.80 5.46 3.41
N ARG A 93 -5.40 6.55 2.91
CA ARG A 93 -4.68 7.81 2.67
C ARG A 93 -4.01 8.34 3.94
N HIS A 94 -4.71 8.30 5.06
CA HIS A 94 -4.18 8.76 6.34
C HIS A 94 -2.96 7.93 6.78
N HIS A 95 -3.07 6.59 6.75
CA HIS A 95 -1.98 5.72 7.18
C HIS A 95 -0.77 5.75 6.26
N LEU A 96 -0.97 5.85 4.94
CA LEU A 96 0.13 6.04 4.00
C LEU A 96 0.86 7.37 4.24
N ALA A 97 0.14 8.45 4.51
CA ALA A 97 0.75 9.74 4.82
C ALA A 97 1.55 9.70 6.14
N ALA A 98 1.01 9.04 7.18
CA ALA A 98 1.71 8.87 8.45
C ALA A 98 2.97 8.00 8.32
N LEU A 99 2.91 6.93 7.53
CA LEU A 99 4.06 6.06 7.25
C LEU A 99 5.13 6.79 6.43
N ALA A 100 4.73 7.52 5.40
CA ALA A 100 5.59 8.37 4.59
C ALA A 100 6.38 9.35 5.47
N ALA A 101 5.68 10.07 6.35
CA ALA A 101 6.31 11.02 7.28
C ALA A 101 7.34 10.34 8.20
N ARG A 102 7.01 9.15 8.74
CA ARG A 102 7.94 8.37 9.60
C ARG A 102 9.13 7.80 8.83
N ALA A 103 8.93 7.40 7.58
CA ALA A 103 9.98 6.87 6.71
C ALA A 103 10.87 7.97 6.10
N GLY A 104 10.58 9.25 6.36
CA GLY A 104 11.32 10.39 5.81
C GLY A 104 11.13 10.58 4.30
N GLY A 105 9.99 10.15 3.74
CA GLY A 105 9.74 10.22 2.30
C GLY A 105 8.54 9.39 1.87
N GLU A 106 8.71 8.49 0.91
CA GLU A 106 7.64 7.69 0.35
C GLU A 106 7.58 6.28 0.96
N VAL A 107 6.37 5.71 0.97
CA VAL A 107 6.10 4.32 1.38
C VAL A 107 6.29 3.39 0.19
N GLY A 108 7.03 2.29 0.38
CA GLY A 108 7.25 1.29 -0.65
C GLY A 108 5.96 0.58 -1.13
N PRO A 109 6.02 -0.09 -2.29
CA PRO A 109 4.87 -0.81 -2.84
C PRO A 109 4.39 -1.97 -1.95
N GLY A 110 5.29 -2.60 -1.18
CA GLY A 110 4.95 -3.67 -0.25
C GLY A 110 4.02 -3.18 0.86
N PRO A 111 4.50 -2.31 1.77
CA PRO A 111 3.69 -1.78 2.86
C PRO A 111 2.43 -1.07 2.36
N SER A 112 2.51 -0.32 1.25
CA SER A 112 1.34 0.40 0.75
C SER A 112 0.22 -0.53 0.25
N SER A 113 0.56 -1.68 -0.33
CA SER A 113 -0.43 -2.70 -0.71
C SER A 113 -1.10 -3.34 0.51
N ILE A 114 -0.36 -3.54 1.60
CA ILE A 114 -0.88 -4.10 2.85
C ILE A 114 -1.83 -3.11 3.53
N VAL A 115 -1.49 -1.81 3.56
CA VAL A 115 -2.40 -0.77 4.06
C VAL A 115 -3.69 -0.72 3.23
N ALA A 116 -3.59 -0.86 1.90
CA ALA A 116 -4.79 -0.90 1.05
C ALA A 116 -5.70 -2.10 1.37
N SER A 117 -5.13 -3.28 1.61
CA SER A 117 -5.89 -4.46 2.07
C SER A 117 -6.56 -4.19 3.42
N ALA A 118 -5.83 -3.60 4.37
CA ALA A 118 -6.36 -3.26 5.69
C ALA A 118 -7.56 -2.29 5.61
N GLY A 119 -7.47 -1.27 4.76
CA GLY A 119 -8.58 -0.33 4.55
C GLY A 119 -9.82 -0.99 3.96
N LEU A 120 -9.66 -1.89 2.98
CA LEU A 120 -10.79 -2.58 2.38
C LEU A 120 -11.44 -3.57 3.38
N GLN A 121 -10.65 -4.25 4.19
CA GLN A 121 -11.15 -5.12 5.26
C GLN A 121 -11.90 -4.32 6.34
N LEU A 122 -11.43 -3.12 6.69
CA LEU A 122 -12.12 -2.22 7.61
C LEU A 122 -13.46 -1.74 7.05
N ALA A 123 -13.50 -1.38 5.77
CA ALA A 123 -14.74 -1.00 5.11
C ALA A 123 -15.74 -2.18 5.14
N ALA A 124 -15.29 -3.37 4.74
CA ALA A 124 -16.11 -4.58 4.74
C ALA A 124 -16.60 -4.94 6.15
N SER A 125 -15.76 -4.86 7.19
CA SER A 125 -16.14 -5.18 8.56
C SER A 125 -17.27 -4.27 9.07
N ARG A 126 -17.17 -2.96 8.84
CA ARG A 126 -18.20 -1.99 9.23
C ARG A 126 -19.52 -2.24 8.51
N PHE A 127 -19.47 -2.47 7.20
CA PHE A 127 -20.66 -2.77 6.42
C PHE A 127 -21.36 -4.06 6.86
N VAL A 128 -20.59 -5.12 7.07
CA VAL A 128 -21.12 -6.41 7.54
C VAL A 128 -21.67 -6.28 8.96
N SER A 129 -21.04 -5.49 9.83
CA SER A 129 -21.53 -5.21 11.18
C SER A 129 -22.89 -4.52 11.16
N ASP A 130 -23.10 -3.54 10.29
CA ASP A 130 -24.40 -2.87 10.14
C ASP A 130 -25.48 -3.81 9.62
N LYS A 131 -25.14 -4.70 8.67
CA LYS A 131 -26.05 -5.76 8.23
C LYS A 131 -26.38 -6.74 9.35
N ALA A 132 -25.39 -7.13 10.16
CA ALA A 132 -25.58 -8.00 11.32
C ALA A 132 -26.50 -7.37 12.37
N ALA A 133 -26.33 -6.07 12.66
CA ALA A 133 -27.16 -5.34 13.60
C ALA A 133 -28.63 -5.27 13.15
N LYS A 134 -28.89 -5.16 11.84
CA LYS A 134 -30.25 -5.15 11.27
C LYS A 134 -30.90 -6.53 11.27
N SER A 135 -30.13 -7.58 10.96
CA SER A 135 -30.66 -8.94 10.81
C SER A 135 -30.66 -9.77 12.09
N GLY A 136 -29.85 -9.39 13.09
CA GLY A 136 -29.57 -10.22 14.27
C GLY A 136 -28.74 -11.47 13.97
N ASP A 137 -28.13 -11.59 12.78
CA ASP A 137 -27.38 -12.78 12.39
C ASP A 137 -26.00 -12.83 13.05
N ALA A 138 -25.83 -13.76 14.00
CA ALA A 138 -24.59 -14.01 14.71
C ALA A 138 -23.39 -14.35 13.80
N LYS A 139 -23.63 -14.98 12.63
CA LYS A 139 -22.56 -15.29 11.67
C LYS A 139 -22.00 -14.01 11.05
N LEU A 140 -22.85 -13.03 10.77
CA LEU A 140 -22.41 -11.74 10.26
C LEU A 140 -21.65 -10.95 11.33
N PHE A 141 -22.06 -11.01 12.59
CA PHE A 141 -21.27 -10.41 13.69
C PHE A 141 -19.87 -11.03 13.79
N HIS A 142 -19.78 -12.36 13.70
CA HIS A 142 -18.49 -13.03 13.72
C HIS A 142 -17.62 -12.63 12.52
N LEU A 143 -18.18 -12.62 11.31
CA LEU A 143 -17.45 -12.19 10.10
C LEU A 143 -16.95 -10.75 10.21
N ALA A 144 -17.78 -9.83 10.70
CA ALA A 144 -17.38 -8.44 10.92
C ALA A 144 -16.19 -8.34 11.89
N SER A 145 -16.24 -9.07 13.00
CA SER A 145 -15.15 -9.12 13.98
C SER A 145 -13.85 -9.66 13.39
N THR A 146 -13.92 -10.76 12.62
CA THR A 146 -12.75 -11.34 11.94
C THR A 146 -12.13 -10.35 10.95
N LEU A 147 -12.93 -9.71 10.09
CA LEU A 147 -12.44 -8.71 9.13
C LEU A 147 -11.80 -7.51 9.82
N ALA A 148 -12.35 -7.04 10.94
CA ALA A 148 -11.77 -5.95 11.73
C ALA A 148 -10.42 -6.37 12.34
N ASN A 149 -10.30 -7.61 12.82
CA ASN A 149 -9.05 -8.15 13.31
C ASN A 149 -8.00 -8.27 12.21
N ASP A 150 -8.35 -8.79 11.05
CA ASP A 150 -7.44 -8.90 9.91
C ASP A 150 -6.94 -7.53 9.44
N SER A 151 -7.84 -6.54 9.38
CA SER A 151 -7.48 -5.16 9.09
C SER A 151 -6.42 -4.63 10.05
N ARG A 152 -6.62 -4.82 11.36
CA ARG A 152 -5.65 -4.41 12.39
C ARG A 152 -4.31 -5.14 12.22
N GLN A 153 -4.32 -6.45 11.98
CA GLN A 153 -3.09 -7.23 11.81
C GLN A 153 -2.30 -6.79 10.57
N ASN A 154 -2.99 -6.57 9.45
CA ASN A 154 -2.38 -6.04 8.23
C ASN A 154 -1.78 -4.66 8.47
N LEU A 155 -2.46 -3.78 9.20
CA LEU A 155 -1.90 -2.48 9.53
C LEU A 155 -0.61 -2.58 10.33
N LEU A 156 -0.56 -3.42 11.38
CA LEU A 156 0.64 -3.62 12.17
C LEU A 156 1.81 -4.15 11.32
N ALA A 157 1.55 -5.14 10.47
CA ALA A 157 2.53 -5.70 9.55
C ALA A 157 3.06 -4.65 8.55
N ALA A 158 2.18 -3.78 8.04
CA ALA A 158 2.58 -2.70 7.14
C ALA A 158 3.50 -1.69 7.83
N TYR A 159 3.23 -1.33 9.09
CA TYR A 159 4.08 -0.44 9.86
C TYR A 159 5.45 -1.04 10.14
N GLU A 160 5.50 -2.32 10.53
CA GLU A 160 6.75 -3.03 10.76
C GLU A 160 7.60 -3.09 9.48
N LEU A 161 6.99 -3.47 8.35
CA LEU A 161 7.68 -3.56 7.07
C LEU A 161 8.17 -2.19 6.60
N ALA A 162 7.35 -1.14 6.70
CA ALA A 162 7.74 0.21 6.31
C ALA A 162 8.93 0.76 7.12
N VAL A 163 8.98 0.47 8.42
CA VAL A 163 10.12 0.85 9.27
C VAL A 163 11.38 0.09 8.86
N ARG A 164 11.27 -1.22 8.58
CA ARG A 164 12.39 -2.02 8.09
C ARG A 164 12.91 -1.53 6.74
N GLU A 165 12.01 -1.26 5.79
CA GLU A 165 12.37 -0.69 4.48
C GLU A 165 13.07 0.67 4.64
N ALA A 166 12.60 1.53 5.55
CA ALA A 166 13.24 2.82 5.80
C ALA A 166 14.64 2.67 6.42
N GLY A 167 14.84 1.70 7.33
CA GLY A 167 16.13 1.41 7.94
C GLY A 167 17.14 0.78 6.98
N ALA A 168 16.67 0.02 5.99
CA ALA A 168 17.50 -0.62 4.97
C ALA A 168 17.95 0.34 3.85
N LYS A 169 17.29 1.51 3.70
CA LYS A 169 17.71 2.51 2.71
C LYS A 169 19.14 2.98 3.02
N PRO A 170 20.06 2.97 2.03
CA PRO A 170 21.40 3.52 2.23
C PRO A 170 21.27 4.97 2.69
N ARG A 171 21.79 5.29 3.88
CA ARG A 171 21.92 6.69 4.30
C ARG A 171 22.84 7.36 3.28
N ALA A 172 22.37 8.44 2.67
CA ALA A 172 23.20 9.27 1.79
C ALA A 172 24.49 9.59 2.55
N THR A 173 25.61 9.08 2.03
CA THR A 173 26.90 9.36 2.65
C THR A 173 27.27 10.81 2.35
N GLY A 174 28.07 11.46 3.20
CA GLY A 174 28.51 12.83 2.97
C GLY A 174 29.18 13.04 1.60
N LEU A 175 29.70 11.98 0.99
CA LEU A 175 30.24 11.97 -0.37
C LEU A 175 29.19 12.18 -1.47
N ASP A 176 27.97 11.66 -1.32
CA ASP A 176 26.89 11.83 -2.30
C ASP A 176 26.38 13.28 -2.30
N ALA A 177 26.32 13.88 -1.11
CA ALA A 177 26.01 15.30 -0.94
C ALA A 177 27.09 16.20 -1.56
N LEU A 178 28.37 15.86 -1.39
CA LEU A 178 29.50 16.58 -2.00
C LEU A 178 29.52 16.47 -3.53
N ARG A 179 29.28 15.29 -4.11
CA ARG A 179 29.19 15.09 -5.57
C ARG A 179 28.06 15.90 -6.21
N SER A 180 26.90 15.98 -5.55
CA SER A 180 25.78 16.80 -6.06
C SER A 180 26.05 18.31 -6.00
N LYS A 181 26.92 18.77 -5.08
CA LYS A 181 27.36 20.17 -4.97
C LYS A 181 28.39 20.52 -6.05
N VAL A 182 29.36 19.65 -6.31
CA VAL A 182 30.39 19.85 -7.35
C VAL A 182 29.78 19.90 -8.74
N MET A 183 28.76 19.08 -9.02
CA MET A 183 28.03 19.09 -10.31
C MET A 183 27.14 20.33 -10.53
N LYS A 184 26.81 21.08 -9.47
CA LYS A 184 25.98 22.30 -9.54
C LYS A 184 26.78 23.60 -9.43
N GLY A 185 28.08 23.54 -9.15
CA GLY A 185 28.95 24.69 -8.94
C GLY A 185 29.94 24.97 -10.08
N GLY A 186 29.82 24.28 -11.22
CA GLY A 186 30.67 24.51 -12.40
C GLY A 186 30.02 25.48 -13.37
N THR A 187 30.07 26.77 -13.07
CA THR A 187 29.94 27.89 -14.02
C THR A 187 31.06 28.86 -13.77
#